data_AF-A0A7S1IGD6-F1
#
_entry.id   AF-A0A7S1IGD6-F1
#
_cell.length_a   1.000
_cell.length_b   1.000
_cell.length_c   1.000
_cell.angle_alpha   90.00
_cell.angle_beta   90.00
_cell.angle_gamma   90.00
#
_symmetry.space_group_name_H-M   'P 1'
#
loop_
_entity.id
_entity.type
_entity.pdbx_description
1 polymer ?
#
loop_
_entity_poly.entity_id
_entity_poly.type
_entity_poly.pdbx_seq_one_letter_code
_entity_poly.pdbx_strand_id
1 'polypeptide(L)'
;AKVVFDAAHLFLPLACQFWHCDARCVYDVRTAGWMLDPADPCAVFHGLDCKYRPGSGPPPPPPVRPLSVGSAEGAQALLDHMQRTLDLWGRLRDRMDADNVLHAFLEVESKVAAVLCTMTAVGLPLDPSVLKTHTAALEACAD
;
A
#
# COMPACT_ATOMS: atom_id res chain seq x y z
N ALA A 1 5.98 6.82 -14.44
CA ALA A 1 6.61 7.43 -13.25
C ALA A 1 5.62 8.26 -12.44
N LYS A 2 5.12 9.41 -12.91
CA LYS A 2 4.15 10.26 -12.18
C LYS A 2 2.84 9.54 -11.81
N VAL A 3 2.23 8.83 -12.75
CA VAL A 3 1.02 8.02 -12.51
C VAL A 3 1.25 6.85 -11.54
N VAL A 4 2.47 6.29 -11.51
CA VAL A 4 2.87 5.21 -10.58
C VAL A 4 3.08 5.78 -9.17
N PHE A 5 3.65 6.98 -9.07
CA PHE A 5 3.82 7.73 -7.84
C PHE A 5 2.44 8.14 -7.27
N ASP A 6 1.54 8.68 -8.09
CA ASP A 6 0.19 9.09 -7.69
C ASP A 6 -0.69 7.89 -7.26
N ALA A 7 -0.51 6.72 -7.86
CA ALA A 7 -1.18 5.50 -7.44
C ALA A 7 -0.63 4.91 -6.12
N ALA A 8 0.66 5.09 -5.84
CA ALA A 8 1.25 4.68 -4.55
C ALA A 8 0.70 5.51 -3.39
N HIS A 9 0.47 6.81 -3.59
CA HIS A 9 -0.11 7.71 -2.58
C HIS A 9 -1.60 7.48 -2.28
N LEU A 10 -2.35 6.79 -3.14
CA LEU A 10 -3.74 6.45 -2.84
C LEU A 10 -3.87 5.19 -1.98
N PHE A 11 -2.84 4.35 -1.92
CA PHE A 11 -2.89 3.08 -1.19
C PHE A 11 -2.09 3.08 0.13
N LEU A 12 -1.00 3.83 0.23
CA LEU A 12 -0.23 3.94 1.48
C LEU A 12 -1.03 4.61 2.63
N PRO A 13 -1.78 5.70 2.39
CA PRO A 13 -2.58 6.33 3.45
C PRO A 13 -3.80 5.50 3.85
N LEU A 14 -4.40 4.71 2.96
CA LEU A 14 -5.54 3.86 3.33
C LEU A 14 -5.10 2.62 4.14
N ALA A 15 -3.92 2.06 3.87
CA ALA A 15 -3.31 1.07 4.75
C ALA A 15 -2.96 1.68 6.12
N CYS A 16 -2.41 2.91 6.16
CA CYS A 16 -2.07 3.61 7.40
C CYS A 16 -3.27 4.20 8.18
N GLN A 17 -4.41 4.47 7.54
CA GLN A 17 -5.60 5.04 8.21
C GLN A 17 -6.45 3.98 8.92
N PHE A 18 -6.41 2.72 8.48
CA PHE A 18 -7.14 1.63 9.13
C PHE A 18 -6.26 0.78 10.05
N TRP A 19 -4.94 0.75 9.82
CA TRP A 19 -3.99 0.02 10.64
C TRP A 19 -3.09 1.06 11.29
N HIS A 20 -3.31 1.28 12.58
CA HIS A 20 -2.52 2.18 13.40
C HIS A 20 -1.03 2.09 13.04
N CYS A 21 -0.40 3.25 12.86
CA CYS A 21 1.05 3.45 12.75
C CYS A 21 1.77 3.09 14.06
N ASP A 22 1.49 1.93 14.62
CA ASP A 22 2.23 1.37 15.72
C ASP A 22 3.43 0.63 15.12
N ALA A 23 4.61 0.76 15.72
CA ALA A 23 5.91 0.34 15.19
C ALA A 23 6.08 -1.19 15.07
N ARG A 24 4.98 -1.95 15.07
CA ARG A 24 4.92 -3.41 15.09
C ARG A 24 4.51 -3.92 13.71
N CYS A 25 5.53 -4.26 12.91
CA CYS A 25 5.50 -5.03 11.67
C CYS A 25 4.27 -4.81 10.76
N VAL A 26 4.39 -3.87 9.82
CA VAL A 26 3.43 -3.74 8.72
C VAL A 26 3.63 -4.92 7.77
N TYR A 27 2.76 -5.92 7.85
CA TYR A 27 2.73 -7.06 6.92
C TYR A 27 2.01 -6.66 5.63
N ASP A 28 2.67 -5.83 4.81
CA ASP A 28 2.12 -5.40 3.53
C ASP A 28 2.34 -6.46 2.43
N VAL A 29 1.24 -7.09 2.01
CA VAL A 29 1.24 -8.07 0.92
C VAL A 29 1.74 -7.49 -0.40
N ARG A 30 1.59 -6.18 -0.64
CA ARG A 30 2.09 -5.54 -1.87
C ARG A 30 3.60 -5.41 -1.86
N THR A 31 4.18 -4.90 -0.79
CA THR A 31 5.63 -4.85 -0.59
C THR A 31 6.24 -6.25 -0.68
N ALA A 32 5.60 -7.26 -0.06
CA ALA A 32 6.05 -8.66 -0.18
C ALA A 32 5.98 -9.17 -1.63
N GLY A 33 4.90 -8.85 -2.35
CA GLY A 33 4.76 -9.16 -3.76
C GLY A 33 5.84 -8.52 -4.63
N TRP A 34 6.17 -7.25 -4.37
CA TRP A 34 7.24 -6.52 -5.04
C TRP A 34 8.63 -7.09 -4.74
N MET A 35 8.90 -7.50 -3.50
CA MET A 35 10.18 -8.13 -3.16
C MET A 35 10.40 -9.45 -3.89
N LEU A 36 9.33 -10.20 -4.15
CA LEU A 36 9.37 -11.44 -4.93
C LEU A 36 9.45 -11.19 -6.44
N ASP A 37 8.89 -10.07 -6.92
CA ASP A 37 8.90 -9.71 -8.34
C ASP A 37 8.98 -8.18 -8.53
N PRO A 38 10.20 -7.60 -8.48
CA PRO A 38 10.38 -6.15 -8.57
C PRO A 38 9.98 -5.55 -9.92
N ALA A 39 9.85 -6.39 -10.97
CA ALA A 39 9.44 -5.98 -12.30
C ALA A 39 7.94 -5.68 -12.39
N ASP A 40 7.14 -6.14 -11.41
CA ASP A 40 5.74 -5.77 -11.23
C ASP A 40 5.55 -4.86 -10.01
N PRO A 41 5.92 -3.56 -10.10
CA PRO A 41 5.84 -2.61 -8.99
C PRO A 41 4.39 -2.25 -8.61
N CYS A 42 3.39 -2.73 -9.36
CA CYS A 42 2.01 -2.31 -9.21
C CYS A 42 1.06 -3.48 -8.96
N ALA A 43 1.57 -4.66 -8.60
CA ALA A 43 0.76 -5.81 -8.27
C ALA A 43 -0.36 -5.40 -7.29
N VAL A 44 -1.58 -5.30 -7.82
CA VAL A 44 -2.78 -5.02 -7.04
C VAL A 44 -3.14 -6.28 -6.27
N PHE A 45 -3.87 -6.14 -5.16
CA PHE A 45 -4.28 -7.27 -4.33
C PHE A 45 -4.82 -8.44 -5.16
N HIS A 46 -5.68 -8.16 -6.14
CA HIS A 46 -6.22 -9.18 -7.04
C HIS A 46 -5.15 -9.91 -7.87
N GLY A 47 -4.15 -9.20 -8.39
CA GLY A 47 -3.06 -9.79 -9.17
C GLY A 47 -2.18 -10.70 -8.32
N LEU A 48 -1.87 -10.28 -7.10
CA LEU A 48 -1.12 -11.09 -6.13
C LEU A 48 -1.92 -12.32 -5.71
N ASP A 49 -3.19 -12.15 -5.40
CA ASP A 49 -4.09 -13.23 -5.03
C ASP A 49 -4.21 -14.27 -6.16
N CYS A 50 -4.40 -13.84 -7.41
CA CYS A 50 -4.40 -14.77 -8.56
C CYS A 50 -3.05 -15.49 -8.76
N LYS A 51 -1.93 -14.78 -8.59
CA LYS A 51 -0.58 -15.33 -8.80
C LYS A 51 -0.20 -16.36 -7.74
N TYR A 52 -0.49 -16.06 -6.47
CA TYR A 52 -0.03 -16.86 -5.33
C TYR A 52 -1.12 -17.77 -4.73
N ARG A 53 -2.39 -17.61 -5.12
CA ARG A 53 -3.51 -18.50 -4.77
C ARG A 53 -4.24 -19.00 -6.03
N PRO A 54 -3.59 -19.79 -6.90
CA PRO A 54 -4.28 -20.34 -8.05
C PRO A 54 -5.48 -21.20 -7.61
N GLY A 55 -6.64 -20.97 -8.24
CA GLY A 55 -7.86 -21.73 -7.96
C GLY A 55 -8.77 -21.18 -6.85
N SER A 56 -8.44 -20.08 -6.17
CA SER A 56 -9.31 -19.50 -5.13
C SER A 56 -10.49 -18.66 -5.64
N GLY A 57 -10.78 -18.72 -6.95
CA GLY A 57 -11.78 -17.86 -7.61
C GLY A 57 -11.39 -16.37 -7.58
N PRO A 58 -12.25 -15.46 -8.06
CA PRO A 58 -12.01 -14.03 -7.90
C PRO A 58 -12.10 -13.62 -6.41
N PRO A 59 -11.28 -12.65 -5.94
CA PRO A 59 -11.44 -12.06 -4.63
C PRO A 59 -12.78 -11.34 -4.52
N PRO A 60 -13.44 -11.37 -3.33
CA PRO A 60 -14.56 -10.48 -3.10
C PRO A 60 -14.08 -9.03 -3.29
N PRO A 61 -14.92 -8.16 -3.89
CA PRO A 61 -14.56 -6.76 -4.04
C PRO A 61 -14.25 -6.18 -2.66
N PRO A 62 -13.22 -5.34 -2.52
CA PRO A 62 -12.99 -4.65 -1.25
C PRO A 62 -14.26 -3.85 -0.90
N PRO A 63 -14.61 -3.69 0.39
CA PRO A 63 -15.75 -2.87 0.77
C PRO A 63 -15.49 -1.42 0.33
N VAL A 64 -16.06 -1.02 -0.80
CA VAL A 64 -15.77 0.27 -1.47
C VAL A 64 -16.42 1.46 -0.74
N ARG A 65 -17.20 1.24 0.33
CA ARG A 65 -17.93 2.31 1.02
C ARG A 65 -17.92 2.15 2.54
N PRO A 66 -17.70 3.25 3.29
CA PRO A 66 -17.91 3.28 4.75
C PRO A 66 -19.34 2.88 5.15
N LEU A 67 -20.32 3.11 4.27
CA LEU A 67 -21.74 2.88 4.52
C LEU A 67 -22.16 1.40 4.49
N SER A 68 -21.38 0.50 3.88
CA SER A 68 -21.72 -0.93 3.84
C SER A 68 -21.22 -1.71 5.06
N VAL A 69 -20.18 -1.22 5.77
CA VAL A 69 -19.65 -1.90 6.97
C VAL A 69 -20.69 -1.93 8.12
N GLY A 70 -21.63 -0.99 8.13
CA GLY A 70 -22.76 -0.98 9.08
C GLY A 70 -23.84 -2.03 8.81
N SER A 71 -23.79 -2.75 7.68
CA SER A 71 -24.70 -3.86 7.39
C SER A 71 -24.00 -5.20 7.66
N ALA A 72 -24.79 -6.23 8.00
CA ALA A 72 -24.26 -7.59 8.18
C ALA A 72 -23.53 -8.11 6.94
N GLU A 73 -24.00 -7.75 5.74
CA GLU A 73 -23.38 -8.12 4.47
C GLU A 73 -22.01 -7.47 4.29
N GLY A 74 -21.86 -6.17 4.56
CA GLY A 74 -20.56 -5.52 4.42
C GLY A 74 -19.57 -5.90 5.51
N ALA A 75 -20.05 -6.21 6.73
CA ALA A 75 -19.22 -6.80 7.77
C ALA A 75 -18.70 -8.19 7.35
N GLN A 76 -19.55 -9.05 6.78
CA GLN A 76 -19.14 -10.35 6.28
C GLN A 76 -18.15 -10.23 5.11
N ALA A 77 -18.40 -9.33 4.15
CA ALA A 77 -17.49 -9.09 3.04
C ALA A 77 -16.11 -8.60 3.51
N LEU A 78 -16.06 -7.76 4.56
CA LEU A 78 -14.82 -7.34 5.18
C LEU A 78 -14.08 -8.52 5.84
N LEU A 79 -14.80 -9.36 6.60
CA LEU A 79 -14.21 -10.55 7.21
C LEU A 79 -13.63 -11.51 6.17
N ASP A 80 -14.37 -11.77 5.09
CA ASP A 80 -13.92 -12.62 3.98
C ASP A 80 -12.65 -12.03 3.33
N HIS A 81 -12.62 -10.71 3.12
CA HIS A 81 -11.46 -10.01 2.58
C HIS A 81 -10.24 -10.06 3.52
N MET A 82 -10.46 -9.92 4.84
CA MET A 82 -9.39 -10.05 5.84
C MET A 82 -8.82 -11.46 5.88
N GLN A 83 -9.67 -12.49 5.92
CA GLN A 83 -9.24 -13.89 5.88
C GLN A 83 -8.44 -14.16 4.61
N ARG A 84 -8.92 -13.67 3.47
CA ARG A 84 -8.25 -13.80 2.17
C ARG A 84 -6.86 -13.17 2.17
N THR A 85 -6.73 -12.00 2.80
CA THR A 85 -5.46 -11.28 2.95
C THR A 85 -4.48 -12.04 3.84
N LEU A 86 -4.95 -12.61 4.96
CA LEU A 86 -4.12 -13.41 5.87
C LEU A 86 -3.57 -14.67 5.19
N ASP A 87 -4.42 -15.39 4.45
CA ASP A 87 -3.98 -16.56 3.67
C ASP A 87 -2.94 -16.18 2.61
N LEU A 88 -3.16 -15.06 1.90
CA LEU A 88 -2.23 -14.56 0.88
C LEU A 88 -0.89 -14.18 1.51
N TRP A 89 -0.92 -13.48 2.66
CA TRP A 89 0.28 -13.17 3.44
C TRP A 89 1.05 -14.43 3.82
N GLY A 90 0.38 -15.47 4.32
CA GLY A 90 1.03 -16.76 4.64
C GLY A 90 1.80 -17.33 3.46
N ARG A 91 1.19 -17.34 2.26
CA ARG A 91 1.84 -17.84 1.04
C ARG A 91 3.00 -16.97 0.57
N LEU A 92 2.84 -15.65 0.62
CA LEU A 92 3.92 -14.71 0.28
C LEU A 92 5.10 -14.87 1.23
N ARG A 93 4.84 -15.01 2.54
CA ARG A 93 5.86 -15.27 3.56
C ARG A 93 6.62 -16.55 3.26
N ASP A 94 5.91 -17.67 3.06
CA ASP A 94 6.54 -18.96 2.79
C ASP A 94 7.36 -18.90 1.48
N ARG A 95 6.90 -18.13 0.49
CA ARG A 95 7.65 -17.91 -0.74
C ARG A 95 8.90 -17.03 -0.53
N MET A 96 8.79 -15.95 0.25
CA MET A 96 9.92 -15.10 0.61
C MET A 96 10.97 -15.85 1.44
N ASP A 97 10.54 -16.80 2.27
CA ASP A 97 11.44 -17.67 3.02
C ASP A 97 12.20 -18.60 2.07
N ALA A 98 11.49 -19.25 1.13
CA ALA A 98 12.09 -20.10 0.11
C ALA A 98 13.10 -19.35 -0.79
N ASP A 99 12.84 -18.07 -1.09
CA ASP A 99 13.71 -17.23 -1.91
C ASP A 99 14.78 -16.49 -1.05
N ASN A 100 14.88 -16.75 0.26
CA ASN A 100 15.81 -16.15 1.23
C ASN A 100 15.72 -14.61 1.34
N VAL A 101 14.55 -14.03 1.07
CA VAL A 101 14.29 -12.58 1.17
C VAL A 101 13.42 -12.20 2.38
N LEU A 102 12.87 -13.17 3.10
CA LEU A 102 11.99 -12.92 4.26
C LEU A 102 12.65 -12.08 5.36
N HIS A 103 13.94 -12.33 5.65
CA HIS A 103 14.65 -11.54 6.66
C HIS A 103 14.79 -10.07 6.25
N ALA A 104 15.11 -9.80 4.98
CA ALA A 104 15.20 -8.45 4.45
C ALA A 104 13.83 -7.74 4.48
N PHE A 105 12.75 -8.46 4.18
CA PHE A 105 11.39 -7.93 4.32
C PHE A 105 11.10 -7.49 5.76
N LEU A 106 11.34 -8.38 6.72
CA LEU A 106 11.02 -8.14 8.13
C LEU A 106 11.89 -7.04 8.75
N GLU A 107 13.20 -7.06 8.51
CA GLU A 107 14.13 -6.17 9.19
C GLU A 107 14.33 -4.81 8.54
N VAL A 108 14.05 -4.70 7.23
CA VAL A 108 14.29 -3.48 6.45
C VAL A 108 12.99 -2.91 5.93
N GLU A 109 12.34 -3.59 4.97
CA GLU A 109 11.21 -3.01 4.23
C GLU A 109 10.02 -2.69 5.14
N SER A 110 9.69 -3.58 6.08
CA SER A 110 8.58 -3.35 7.02
C SER A 110 8.81 -2.12 7.91
N LYS A 111 10.06 -1.81 8.24
CA LYS A 111 10.43 -0.64 9.06
C LYS A 111 10.48 0.64 8.22
N VAL A 112 10.99 0.55 7.00
CA VAL A 112 10.98 1.67 6.04
C VAL A 112 9.53 2.11 5.78
N ALA A 113 8.60 1.17 5.61
CA ALA A 113 7.18 1.48 5.45
C ALA A 113 6.62 2.30 6.63
N ALA A 114 6.97 1.95 7.86
CA ALA A 114 6.55 2.71 9.05
C ALA A 114 7.11 4.14 9.09
N VAL A 115 8.39 4.31 8.72
CA VAL A 115 9.04 5.62 8.61
C VAL A 115 8.36 6.47 7.53
N LEU A 116 8.13 5.92 6.35
CA LEU A 116 7.44 6.61 5.25
C LEU A 116 6.02 7.00 5.63
N CYS A 117 5.31 6.15 6.36
CA CYS A 117 3.99 6.46 6.87
C CYS A 117 4.02 7.67 7.83
N THR A 118 5.02 7.76 8.70
CA THR A 118 5.21 8.90 9.60
C THR A 118 5.54 10.18 8.82
N MET A 119 6.47 10.11 7.87
CA MET A 119 6.82 11.26 7.02
C MET A 119 5.61 11.80 6.25
N THR A 120 4.76 10.89 5.74
CA THR A 120 3.53 11.25 5.01
C THR A 120 2.50 11.90 5.93
N ALA A 121 2.37 11.42 7.17
CA ALA A 121 1.43 11.97 8.15
C ALA A 121 1.83 13.37 8.63
N VAL A 122 3.14 13.64 8.78
CA VAL A 122 3.63 14.96 9.21
C VAL A 122 3.45 15.99 8.11
N GLY A 123 3.73 15.61 6.86
CA GLY A 123 3.72 16.53 5.72
C GLY A 123 4.81 17.62 5.85
N LEU A 124 5.14 18.28 4.75
CA LEU A 124 5.99 19.46 4.78
C LEU A 124 5.12 20.69 4.47
N PRO A 125 5.07 21.69 5.37
CA PRO A 125 4.34 22.91 5.08
C PRO A 125 5.05 23.63 3.93
N LEU A 126 4.30 23.88 2.85
CA LEU A 126 4.74 24.74 1.76
C LEU A 126 4.17 26.13 1.99
N ASP A 127 5.00 27.17 1.86
CA ASP A 127 4.54 28.56 1.84
C ASP A 127 4.00 28.90 0.44
N PRO A 128 2.68 29.06 0.27
CA PRO A 128 2.10 29.34 -1.04
C PRO A 128 2.52 30.70 -1.60
N SER A 129 2.88 31.65 -0.74
CA SER A 129 3.26 33.01 -1.14
C SER A 129 4.64 33.02 -1.82
N VAL A 130 5.58 32.24 -1.29
CA VAL A 130 6.92 32.05 -1.86
C VAL A 130 6.82 31.33 -3.21
N LEU A 131 6.03 30.25 -3.27
CA LEU A 131 5.74 29.54 -4.52
C LEU A 131 5.17 30.49 -5.58
N LYS A 132 4.15 31.28 -5.24
CA LYS A 132 3.53 32.24 -6.16
C LYS A 132 4.52 33.30 -6.66
N THR A 133 5.36 33.81 -5.78
CA THR A 133 6.37 34.84 -6.12
C THR A 133 7.41 34.29 -7.08
N HIS A 134 7.93 33.09 -6.82
CA HIS A 134 8.90 32.45 -7.72
C HIS A 134 8.30 32.01 -9.05
N THR A 135 7.06 31.51 -9.06
CA THR A 135 6.36 31.20 -10.32
C THR A 135 6.21 32.44 -11.18
N ALA A 136 5.74 33.56 -10.61
CA ALA A 136 5.59 34.82 -11.36
C ALA A 136 6.94 35.35 -11.87
N ALA A 137 8.01 35.22 -11.09
CA ALA A 137 9.35 35.60 -11.52
C ALA A 137 9.89 34.71 -12.67
N LEU A 138 9.60 33.41 -12.63
CA LEU A 138 9.98 32.48 -13.70
C LEU A 138 9.19 32.74 -14.99
N GLU A 139 7.89 33.03 -14.89
CA GLU A 139 7.05 33.42 -16.02
C GLU A 139 7.57 34.72 -16.67
N ALA A 140 7.92 35.72 -15.87
CA ALA A 140 8.48 36.98 -16.37
C ALA A 140 9.88 36.86 -16.99
N CYS A 141 10.65 35.80 -16.68
CA CYS A 141 11.93 35.51 -17.32
C CYS A 141 11.81 34.68 -18.60
N ALA A 142 10.66 34.05 -18.82
CA ALA A 142 10.39 33.26 -20.02
C ALA A 142 9.89 34.13 -21.19
N ASP A 143 9.37 35.33 -20.88
CA ASP A 143 9.08 36.42 -21.82
C ASP A 143 10.34 37.23 -22.19
#